data_AF-A0A9D8KR02-F1
#
_entry.id   AF-A0A9D8KR02-F1
#
_cell.length_a   1.000
_cell.length_b   1.000
_cell.length_c   1.000
_cell.angle_alpha   90.00
_cell.angle_beta   90.00
_cell.angle_gamma   90.00
#
_symmetry.space_group_name_H-M   'P 1'
#
loop_
_entity.id
_entity.type
_entity.pdbx_description
1 polymer ?
#
loop_
_entity_poly.entity_id
_entity_poly.type
_entity_poly.pdbx_seq_one_letter_code
_entity_poly.pdbx_strand_id
1 'polypeptide(L)'
;MAVDEPCRICHQSSRDPEQVRVRGATRDVEHESYTVWRCRHCGTLNALEPVDYDRIYANYPVQRQRDDFFSQRLLAKRLKILVAAGLLHEHSVLDYGCGSGLFVRYLVDKGYQCRGYDPYNQQHCDPGVLARRYDVVTCQGVIEHVDEPFELLARLADQVAPGGRLIVGTPYSDNVDIHDVIDQLGVLHQPFHRFVLSRKQAETFSRLPGKRCA
;
A
#
# COMPACT_ATOMS: atom_id res chain seq x y z
N MET A 1 -18.63 -6.75 -20.86
CA MET A 1 -19.62 -6.44 -19.81
C MET A 1 -19.32 -5.04 -19.31
N ALA A 2 -20.32 -4.19 -19.14
CA ALA A 2 -20.11 -2.85 -18.59
C ALA A 2 -19.71 -2.99 -17.12
N VAL A 3 -18.64 -2.33 -16.71
CA VAL A 3 -18.29 -2.19 -15.30
C VAL A 3 -19.25 -1.16 -14.70
N ASP A 4 -20.13 -1.59 -13.81
CA ASP A 4 -21.12 -0.73 -13.14
C ASP A 4 -20.59 -0.12 -11.83
N GLU A 5 -19.40 -0.54 -11.38
CA GLU A 5 -18.80 -0.06 -10.14
C GLU A 5 -18.08 1.28 -10.34
N PRO A 6 -18.29 2.28 -9.46
CA PRO A 6 -17.56 3.54 -9.54
C PRO A 6 -16.06 3.35 -9.24
N CYS A 7 -15.22 4.22 -9.78
CA CYS A 7 -13.79 4.19 -9.48
C CYS A 7 -13.55 4.43 -7.98
N ARG A 8 -12.71 3.60 -7.33
CA ARG A 8 -12.40 3.72 -5.89
C ARG A 8 -11.73 5.03 -5.50
N ILE A 9 -11.18 5.75 -6.48
CA ILE A 9 -10.38 6.97 -6.25
C ILE A 9 -11.15 8.24 -6.60
N CYS A 10 -11.76 8.32 -7.78
CA CYS A 10 -12.48 9.53 -8.21
C CYS A 10 -14.00 9.41 -8.12
N HIS A 11 -14.52 8.24 -7.73
CA HIS A 11 -15.96 7.92 -7.61
C HIS A 11 -16.79 8.12 -8.89
N GLN A 12 -16.13 8.31 -10.04
CA GLN A 12 -16.79 8.42 -11.34
C GLN A 12 -16.95 7.05 -11.98
N SER A 13 -18.14 6.77 -12.52
CA SER A 13 -18.40 5.58 -13.34
C SER A 13 -17.75 5.73 -14.72
N SER A 14 -17.19 4.63 -15.24
CA SER A 14 -16.61 4.59 -16.58
C SER A 14 -17.47 3.72 -17.48
N ARG A 15 -18.05 4.30 -18.54
CA ARG A 15 -18.76 3.52 -19.56
C ARG A 15 -17.74 2.83 -20.48
N ASP A 16 -17.87 1.52 -20.61
CA ASP A 16 -17.05 0.65 -21.46
C ASP A 16 -15.54 0.92 -21.31
N PRO A 17 -14.97 0.78 -20.09
CA PRO A 17 -13.54 1.00 -19.87
C PRO A 17 -12.69 -0.10 -20.53
N GLU A 18 -11.42 0.23 -20.79
CA GLU A 18 -10.40 -0.79 -21.04
C GLU A 18 -10.36 -1.75 -19.84
N GLN A 19 -10.43 -3.06 -20.10
CA GLN A 19 -10.49 -4.07 -19.05
C GLN A 19 -9.91 -5.41 -19.50
N VAL A 20 -9.46 -6.19 -18.52
CA VAL A 20 -8.84 -7.50 -18.74
C VAL A 20 -9.18 -8.44 -17.59
N ARG A 21 -9.11 -9.74 -17.86
CA ARG A 21 -9.17 -10.80 -16.85
C ARG A 21 -7.75 -11.24 -16.51
N VAL A 22 -7.32 -10.97 -15.29
CA VAL A 22 -5.99 -11.29 -14.75
C VAL A 22 -6.10 -12.56 -13.91
N ARG A 23 -5.06 -13.39 -13.91
CA ARG A 23 -4.97 -14.59 -13.05
C ARG A 23 -4.48 -14.21 -11.66
N GLY A 24 -4.84 -14.97 -10.63
CA GLY A 24 -4.32 -14.74 -9.28
C GLY A 24 -2.78 -14.83 -9.19
N ALA A 25 -2.18 -13.93 -8.42
CA ALA A 25 -0.73 -13.72 -8.34
C ALA A 25 0.00 -14.67 -7.37
N THR A 26 -0.73 -15.39 -6.52
CA THR A 26 -0.16 -16.37 -5.58
C THR A 26 -0.78 -17.75 -5.81
N ARG A 27 -0.09 -18.80 -5.33
CA ARG A 27 -0.50 -20.21 -5.51
C ARG A 27 -1.92 -20.46 -5.01
N ASP A 28 -2.31 -19.83 -3.91
CA ASP A 28 -3.61 -20.06 -3.26
C ASP A 28 -4.80 -19.54 -4.10
N VAL A 29 -4.55 -18.60 -5.00
CA VAL A 29 -5.56 -17.98 -5.88
C VAL A 29 -5.23 -18.15 -7.36
N GLU A 30 -4.23 -18.97 -7.71
CA GLU A 30 -3.75 -19.07 -9.08
C GLU A 30 -4.80 -19.65 -10.02
N HIS A 31 -5.79 -20.39 -9.53
CA HIS A 31 -6.89 -20.92 -10.35
C HIS A 31 -8.04 -19.91 -10.54
N GLU A 32 -8.01 -18.81 -9.80
CA GLU A 32 -9.00 -17.74 -9.88
C GLU A 32 -8.59 -16.68 -10.89
N SER A 33 -9.58 -15.88 -11.31
CA SER A 33 -9.36 -14.76 -12.22
C SER A 33 -10.17 -13.55 -11.75
N TYR A 34 -9.60 -12.37 -11.99
CA TYR A 34 -10.08 -11.09 -11.50
C TYR A 34 -10.13 -10.08 -12.65
N THR A 35 -11.16 -9.23 -12.67
CA THR A 35 -11.34 -8.17 -13.64
C THR A 35 -10.60 -6.93 -13.17
N VAL A 36 -9.66 -6.49 -13.98
CA VAL A 36 -9.01 -5.19 -13.82
C VAL A 36 -9.49 -4.27 -14.92
N TRP A 37 -9.85 -3.03 -14.57
CA TRP A 37 -10.31 -2.03 -15.51
C TRP A 37 -9.69 -0.66 -15.26
N ARG A 38 -9.48 0.11 -16.34
CA ARG A 38 -8.92 1.46 -16.26
C ARG A 38 -10.00 2.52 -16.25
N CYS A 39 -10.02 3.34 -15.21
CA CYS A 39 -10.93 4.47 -15.13
C CYS A 39 -10.65 5.49 -16.23
N ARG A 40 -11.67 5.82 -17.03
CA ARG A 40 -11.55 6.77 -18.15
C ARG A 40 -11.39 8.23 -17.72
N HIS A 41 -11.73 8.54 -16.47
CA HIS A 41 -11.69 9.92 -15.93
C HIS A 41 -10.34 10.27 -15.30
N CYS A 42 -9.76 9.33 -14.56
CA CYS A 42 -8.54 9.58 -13.79
C CYS A 42 -7.36 8.65 -14.13
N GLY A 43 -7.57 7.58 -14.90
CA GLY A 43 -6.51 6.64 -15.29
C GLY A 43 -6.12 5.62 -14.21
N THR A 44 -6.71 5.68 -13.02
CA THR A 44 -6.54 4.66 -11.97
C THR A 44 -7.06 3.30 -12.47
N LEU A 45 -6.30 2.25 -12.20
CA LEU A 45 -6.74 0.87 -12.42
C LEU A 45 -7.49 0.38 -11.18
N ASN A 46 -8.57 -0.37 -11.37
CA ASN A 46 -9.41 -0.88 -10.30
C ASN A 46 -9.64 -2.38 -10.49
N ALA A 47 -9.72 -3.12 -9.39
CA ALA A 47 -10.18 -4.51 -9.35
C ALA A 47 -11.68 -4.55 -9.02
N LEU A 48 -12.43 -5.40 -9.71
CA LEU A 48 -13.89 -5.48 -9.59
C LEU A 48 -14.34 -6.46 -8.50
N GLU A 49 -13.75 -7.65 -8.45
CA GLU A 49 -14.27 -8.72 -7.62
C GLU A 49 -14.00 -8.44 -6.14
N PRO A 50 -14.95 -8.82 -5.24
CA PRO A 50 -14.73 -8.72 -3.80
C PRO A 50 -13.61 -9.66 -3.34
N VAL A 51 -13.02 -9.33 -2.19
CA VAL A 51 -11.90 -10.07 -1.60
C VAL A 51 -12.23 -10.49 -0.18
N ASP A 52 -11.96 -11.76 0.12
CA ASP A 52 -11.87 -12.27 1.48
C ASP A 52 -10.44 -12.05 1.98
N TYR A 53 -10.26 -10.99 2.76
CA TYR A 53 -8.93 -10.58 3.25
C TYR A 53 -8.28 -11.63 4.13
N ASP A 54 -9.03 -12.24 5.06
CA ASP A 54 -8.49 -13.27 5.95
C ASP A 54 -7.95 -14.46 5.16
N ARG A 55 -8.68 -14.86 4.11
CA ARG A 55 -8.25 -15.93 3.19
C ARG A 55 -6.98 -15.58 2.43
N ILE A 56 -6.94 -14.41 1.77
CA ILE A 56 -5.80 -14.07 0.90
C ILE A 56 -4.52 -13.74 1.69
N TYR A 57 -4.67 -13.28 2.94
CA TYR A 57 -3.54 -12.94 3.79
C TYR A 57 -2.99 -14.11 4.62
N ALA A 58 -3.75 -15.20 4.78
CA ALA A 58 -3.35 -16.36 5.59
C ALA A 58 -1.95 -16.92 5.25
N ASN A 59 -1.58 -16.94 3.96
CA ASN A 59 -0.28 -17.41 3.48
C ASN A 59 0.51 -16.35 2.72
N TYR A 60 0.25 -15.06 2.97
CA TYR A 60 0.83 -14.01 2.14
C TYR A 60 2.37 -14.00 2.24
N PRO A 61 3.11 -14.06 1.11
CA PRO A 61 4.56 -14.26 1.12
C PRO A 61 5.37 -13.22 1.89
N VAL A 62 4.84 -11.99 2.03
CA VAL A 62 5.50 -10.91 2.77
C VAL A 62 5.82 -11.29 4.22
N GLN A 63 5.02 -12.18 4.82
CA GLN A 63 5.20 -12.64 6.19
C GLN A 63 6.41 -13.57 6.36
N ARG A 64 6.99 -14.06 5.25
CA ARG A 64 8.12 -14.98 5.22
C ARG A 64 9.37 -14.37 4.59
N GLN A 65 9.43 -13.04 4.48
CA GLN A 65 10.60 -12.34 3.96
C GLN A 65 11.84 -12.69 4.78
N ARG A 66 12.96 -12.92 4.08
CA ARG A 66 14.24 -13.24 4.69
C ARG A 66 15.12 -12.00 4.73
N ASP A 67 15.93 -11.94 5.78
CA ASP A 67 17.02 -10.97 5.86
C ASP A 67 18.21 -11.48 5.03
N ASP A 68 18.25 -11.06 3.76
CA ASP A 68 19.32 -11.37 2.82
C ASP A 68 19.88 -10.09 2.18
N PHE A 69 20.94 -10.23 1.38
CA PHE A 69 21.61 -9.10 0.75
C PHE A 69 20.68 -8.22 -0.11
N PHE A 70 19.72 -8.83 -0.83
CA PHE A 70 18.77 -8.08 -1.66
C PHE A 70 17.78 -7.32 -0.79
N SER A 71 17.23 -7.97 0.23
CA SER A 71 16.37 -7.33 1.22
C SER A 71 17.08 -6.14 1.86
N GLN A 72 18.31 -6.30 2.35
CA GLN A 72 19.11 -5.23 2.96
C GLN A 72 19.29 -4.02 2.03
N ARG A 73 19.53 -4.25 0.73
CA ARG A 73 19.64 -3.16 -0.26
C ARG A 73 18.32 -2.41 -0.44
N LEU A 74 17.18 -3.12 -0.43
CA LEU A 74 15.86 -2.50 -0.51
C LEU A 74 15.52 -1.70 0.75
N LEU A 75 15.80 -2.24 1.94
CA LEU A 75 15.60 -1.55 3.22
C LEU A 75 16.46 -0.29 3.32
N ALA A 76 17.72 -0.37 2.87
CA ALA A 76 18.62 0.79 2.80
C ALA A 76 18.09 1.87 1.84
N LYS A 77 17.52 1.48 0.69
CA LYS A 77 16.87 2.43 -0.23
C LYS A 77 15.63 3.07 0.41
N ARG A 78 14.81 2.29 1.11
CA ARG A 78 13.64 2.79 1.84
C ARG A 78 14.04 3.80 2.91
N LEU A 79 15.07 3.50 3.71
CA LEU A 79 15.60 4.44 4.70
C LEU A 79 16.09 5.75 4.05
N LYS A 80 16.81 5.69 2.92
CA LYS A 80 17.25 6.90 2.20
C LYS A 80 16.08 7.79 1.78
N ILE A 81 14.97 7.20 1.34
CA ILE A 81 13.74 7.93 0.99
C ILE A 81 13.18 8.62 2.24
N LEU A 82 13.08 7.92 3.37
CA LEU A 82 12.58 8.51 4.62
C LEU A 82 13.47 9.65 5.11
N VAL A 83 14.79 9.49 5.07
CA VAL A 83 15.75 10.56 5.45
C VAL A 83 15.62 11.76 4.52
N ALA A 84 15.51 11.55 3.21
CA ALA A 84 15.27 12.63 2.24
C ALA A 84 13.94 13.35 2.48
N ALA A 85 12.93 12.63 2.99
CA ALA A 85 11.65 13.20 3.40
C ALA A 85 11.69 13.89 4.79
N GLY A 86 12.84 13.87 5.49
CA GLY A 86 13.06 14.56 6.76
C GLY A 86 12.99 13.68 8.01
N LEU A 87 13.17 12.35 7.88
CA LEU A 87 13.35 11.48 9.04
C LEU A 87 14.68 11.79 9.75
N LEU A 88 14.59 12.13 11.03
CA LEU A 88 15.73 12.33 11.94
C LEU A 88 15.82 11.15 12.92
N HIS A 89 16.93 11.05 13.65
CA HIS A 89 17.20 9.90 14.52
C HIS A 89 16.38 9.91 15.81
N GLU A 90 16.08 11.11 16.30
CA GLU A 90 15.21 11.39 17.44
C GLU A 90 13.72 11.15 17.17
N HIS A 91 13.32 11.04 15.89
CA HIS A 91 11.93 10.83 15.52
C HIS A 91 11.44 9.43 15.92
N SER A 92 10.25 9.41 16.49
CA SER A 92 9.45 8.20 16.64
C SER A 92 8.78 7.82 15.32
N VAL A 93 8.86 6.54 14.96
CA VAL A 93 8.39 6.01 13.66
C VAL A 93 7.35 4.90 13.85
N LEU A 94 6.25 4.99 13.13
CA LEU A 94 5.31 3.90 12.91
C LEU A 94 5.43 3.39 11.46
N ASP A 95 5.68 2.10 11.29
CA ASP A 95 5.52 1.39 10.01
C ASP A 95 4.18 0.65 9.99
N TYR A 96 3.20 1.19 9.26
CA TYR A 96 1.87 0.59 9.10
C TYR A 96 1.86 -0.37 7.91
N GLY A 97 1.32 -1.58 8.11
CA GLY A 97 1.46 -2.71 7.18
C GLY A 97 2.90 -3.23 7.13
N CYS A 98 3.55 -3.33 8.29
CA CYS A 98 4.97 -3.69 8.38
C CYS A 98 5.30 -5.14 7.96
N GLY A 99 4.31 -5.96 7.61
CA GLY A 99 4.48 -7.35 7.23
C GLY A 99 5.19 -8.15 8.32
N SER A 100 6.29 -8.80 7.95
CA SER A 100 7.16 -9.55 8.89
C SER A 100 7.91 -8.69 9.92
N GLY A 101 7.82 -7.36 9.83
CA GLY A 101 8.56 -6.44 10.69
C GLY A 101 10.03 -6.26 10.30
N LEU A 102 10.46 -6.77 9.14
CA LEU A 102 11.86 -6.72 8.70
C LEU A 102 12.39 -5.27 8.61
N PHE A 103 11.58 -4.33 8.12
CA PHE A 103 11.98 -2.92 8.07
C PHE A 103 12.01 -2.26 9.45
N VAL A 104 11.09 -2.63 10.34
CA VAL A 104 11.08 -2.16 11.74
C VAL A 104 12.36 -2.59 12.44
N ARG A 105 12.74 -3.87 12.33
CA ARG A 105 14.00 -4.40 12.87
C ARG A 105 15.19 -3.65 12.30
N TYR A 106 15.24 -3.49 10.98
CA TYR A 106 16.31 -2.76 10.31
C TYR A 106 16.45 -1.32 10.81
N LEU A 107 15.36 -0.59 11.02
CA LEU A 107 15.40 0.77 11.57
C LEU A 107 15.90 0.78 13.03
N VAL A 108 15.44 -0.15 13.86
CA VAL A 108 15.90 -0.30 15.25
C VAL A 108 17.40 -0.60 15.31
N ASP A 109 17.91 -1.49 14.46
CA ASP A 109 19.33 -1.82 14.38
C ASP A 109 20.18 -0.64 13.89
N LYS A 110 19.57 0.31 13.17
CA LYS A 110 20.18 1.60 12.79
C LYS A 110 20.01 2.70 13.84
N GLY A 111 19.42 2.38 15.00
CA GLY A 111 19.23 3.26 16.16
C GLY A 111 17.97 4.13 16.14
N TYR A 112 17.06 3.94 15.17
CA TYR A 112 15.78 4.67 15.15
C TYR A 112 14.78 4.08 16.14
N GLN A 113 13.90 4.93 16.65
CA GLN A 113 12.76 4.51 17.47
C GLN A 113 11.59 4.09 16.57
N CYS A 114 11.51 2.81 16.20
CA CYS A 114 10.47 2.31 15.28
C CYS A 114 9.55 1.26 15.92
N ARG A 115 8.25 1.35 15.60
CA ARG A 115 7.24 0.34 15.90
C ARG A 115 6.52 -0.06 14.61
N GLY A 116 6.14 -1.33 14.51
CA GLY A 116 5.35 -1.87 13.41
C GLY A 116 3.92 -2.18 13.82
N TYR A 117 2.98 -1.97 12.91
CA TYR A 117 1.63 -2.52 13.01
C TYR A 117 1.27 -3.21 11.69
N ASP A 118 0.72 -4.43 11.75
CA ASP A 118 0.14 -5.14 10.62
C ASP A 118 -1.02 -6.02 11.12
N PRO A 119 -2.26 -5.82 10.63
CA PRO A 119 -3.42 -6.55 11.13
C PRO A 119 -3.37 -8.06 10.83
N TYR A 120 -2.57 -8.48 9.85
CA TYR A 120 -2.46 -9.88 9.42
C TYR A 120 -1.15 -10.54 9.87
N ASN A 121 -0.37 -9.90 10.75
CA ASN A 121 0.82 -10.48 11.38
C ASN A 121 0.62 -10.62 12.90
N GLN A 122 0.66 -11.85 13.41
CA GLN A 122 0.44 -12.16 14.83
C GLN A 122 1.44 -11.49 15.80
N GLN A 123 2.63 -11.13 15.33
CA GLN A 123 3.65 -10.44 16.15
C GLN A 123 3.51 -8.91 16.11
N HIS A 124 2.79 -8.38 15.11
CA HIS A 124 2.65 -6.95 14.86
C HIS A 124 1.18 -6.48 14.82
N CYS A 125 0.23 -7.27 15.31
CA CYS A 125 -1.19 -6.94 15.29
C CYS A 125 -1.72 -6.22 16.54
N ASP A 126 -0.85 -5.72 17.44
CA ASP A 126 -1.29 -5.01 18.66
C ASP A 126 -1.88 -3.62 18.33
N PRO A 127 -3.19 -3.39 18.49
CA PRO A 127 -3.81 -2.10 18.21
C PRO A 127 -3.36 -1.00 19.18
N GLY A 128 -2.77 -1.34 20.34
CA GLY A 128 -2.21 -0.36 21.28
C GLY A 128 -1.09 0.49 20.67
N VAL A 129 -0.44 0.00 19.61
CA VAL A 129 0.54 0.76 18.82
C VAL A 129 -0.13 1.96 18.11
N LEU A 130 -1.40 1.83 17.74
CA LEU A 130 -2.22 2.86 17.07
C LEU A 130 -2.91 3.81 18.05
N ALA A 131 -2.64 3.72 19.36
CA ALA A 131 -3.15 4.68 20.35
C ALA A 131 -2.19 5.87 20.56
N ARG A 132 -1.09 5.93 19.79
CA ARG A 132 0.03 6.87 19.97
C ARG A 132 0.26 7.67 18.70
N ARG A 133 0.75 8.90 18.88
CA ARG A 133 1.22 9.71 17.75
C ARG A 133 2.73 9.56 17.55
N TYR A 134 3.16 9.61 16.29
CA TYR A 134 4.53 9.43 15.84
C TYR A 134 4.97 10.63 15.01
N ASP A 135 6.26 10.97 15.07
CA ASP A 135 6.84 12.03 14.24
C ASP A 135 6.83 11.66 12.77
N VAL A 136 7.00 10.37 12.46
CA VAL A 136 6.88 9.82 11.11
C VAL A 136 5.98 8.58 11.12
N VAL A 137 4.95 8.59 10.30
CA VAL A 137 4.17 7.40 9.96
C VAL A 137 4.50 7.02 8.53
N THR A 138 4.94 5.79 8.28
CA THR A 138 5.17 5.26 6.93
C THR A 138 4.18 4.15 6.61
N CYS A 139 3.71 4.13 5.37
CA CYS A 139 2.72 3.18 4.86
C CYS A 139 3.16 2.78 3.44
N GLN A 140 3.85 1.65 3.32
CA GLN A 140 4.51 1.24 2.07
C GLN A 140 3.87 -0.04 1.54
N GLY A 141 3.23 0.04 0.38
CA GLY A 141 2.65 -1.14 -0.26
C GLY A 141 1.37 -1.62 0.42
N VAL A 142 0.49 -0.70 0.84
CA VAL A 142 -0.66 -1.02 1.71
C VAL A 142 -1.92 -0.36 1.22
N ILE A 143 -1.88 0.93 0.85
CA ILE A 143 -3.11 1.64 0.49
C ILE A 143 -3.78 1.02 -0.73
N GLU A 144 -3.00 0.50 -1.67
CA GLU A 144 -3.50 -0.20 -2.85
C GLU A 144 -4.21 -1.52 -2.52
N HIS A 145 -4.04 -2.04 -1.29
CA HIS A 145 -4.65 -3.28 -0.83
C HIS A 145 -6.01 -3.09 -0.15
N VAL A 146 -6.46 -1.86 0.10
CA VAL A 146 -7.73 -1.60 0.77
C VAL A 146 -8.78 -1.06 -0.19
N ASP A 147 -10.05 -1.38 0.09
CA ASP A 147 -11.17 -0.86 -0.70
C ASP A 147 -11.40 0.64 -0.47
N GLU A 148 -11.11 1.14 0.75
CA GLU A 148 -11.33 2.53 1.19
C GLU A 148 -10.00 3.23 1.58
N PRO A 149 -9.15 3.61 0.61
CA PRO A 149 -7.82 4.16 0.89
C PRO A 149 -7.84 5.53 1.59
N PHE A 150 -8.84 6.37 1.31
CA PHE A 150 -8.95 7.69 1.95
C PHE A 150 -9.29 7.58 3.43
N GLU A 151 -10.12 6.61 3.83
CA GLU A 151 -10.42 6.33 5.23
C GLU A 151 -9.19 5.84 5.97
N LEU A 152 -8.42 4.92 5.35
CA LEU A 152 -7.16 4.44 5.93
C LEU A 152 -6.20 5.61 6.15
N LEU A 153 -6.02 6.47 5.14
CA LEU A 153 -5.10 7.60 5.25
C LEU A 153 -5.54 8.64 6.27
N ALA A 154 -6.85 8.90 6.41
CA ALA A 154 -7.38 9.74 7.48
C ALA A 154 -7.02 9.16 8.87
N ARG A 155 -7.23 7.84 9.06
CA ARG A 155 -6.83 7.15 10.30
C ARG A 155 -5.33 7.19 10.56
N LEU A 156 -4.50 7.08 9.52
CA LEU A 156 -3.04 7.18 9.66
C LEU A 156 -2.61 8.62 9.98
N ALA A 157 -3.27 9.62 9.41
CA ALA A 157 -3.03 11.02 9.72
C ALA A 157 -3.30 11.35 11.21
N ASP A 158 -4.25 10.65 11.85
CA ASP A 158 -4.49 10.76 13.29
C ASP A 158 -3.32 10.23 14.13
N GLN A 159 -2.50 9.33 13.59
CA GLN A 159 -1.29 8.84 14.25
C GLN A 159 -0.08 9.75 14.01
N VAL A 160 -0.22 10.82 13.24
CA VAL A 160 0.88 11.77 13.00
C VAL A 160 0.88 12.83 14.10
N ALA A 161 2.03 13.00 14.76
CA ALA A 161 2.26 14.05 15.75
C ALA A 161 2.13 15.46 15.12
N PRO A 162 1.89 16.52 15.91
CA PRO A 162 2.00 17.89 15.41
C PRO A 162 3.38 18.13 14.77
N GLY A 163 3.42 18.64 13.54
CA GLY A 163 4.67 18.83 12.78
C GLY A 163 5.26 17.56 12.14
N GLY A 164 4.69 16.38 12.44
CA GLY A 164 5.10 15.11 11.87
C GLY A 164 4.66 14.90 10.41
N ARG A 165 5.02 13.73 9.86
CA ARG A 165 4.82 13.39 8.45
C ARG A 165 4.16 12.03 8.27
N LEU A 166 3.26 11.94 7.29
CA LEU A 166 2.79 10.68 6.73
C LEU A 166 3.49 10.47 5.39
N ILE A 167 4.19 9.34 5.24
CA ILE A 167 4.94 9.00 4.03
C ILE A 167 4.34 7.72 3.42
N VAL A 168 3.79 7.84 2.21
CA VAL A 168 3.05 6.76 1.56
C VAL A 168 3.77 6.31 0.30
N GLY A 169 3.95 5.00 0.16
CA GLY A 169 4.48 4.40 -1.06
C GLY A 169 3.47 3.43 -1.67
N THR A 170 3.13 3.63 -2.94
CA THR A 170 2.17 2.82 -3.69
C THR A 170 2.57 2.78 -5.18
N PRO A 171 2.22 1.75 -5.97
CA PRO A 171 2.48 1.72 -7.40
C PRO A 171 1.65 2.74 -8.17
N TYR A 172 2.15 3.11 -9.36
CA TYR A 172 1.47 4.02 -10.28
C TYR A 172 1.00 3.32 -11.55
N SER A 173 -0.20 3.65 -12.05
CA SER A 173 -0.82 3.03 -13.23
C SER A 173 -0.39 3.63 -14.57
N ASP A 174 0.34 4.75 -14.56
CA ASP A 174 0.63 5.57 -15.74
C ASP A 174 1.36 4.80 -16.85
N ASN A 175 2.20 3.83 -16.49
CA ASN A 175 3.00 3.04 -17.43
C ASN A 175 2.65 1.54 -17.41
N VAL A 176 1.50 1.18 -16.84
CA VAL A 176 1.06 -0.21 -16.75
C VAL A 176 0.30 -0.57 -18.01
N ASP A 177 0.72 -1.61 -18.72
CA ASP A 177 -0.09 -2.26 -19.76
C ASP A 177 -0.89 -3.40 -19.11
N ILE A 178 -2.21 -3.28 -19.07
CA ILE A 178 -3.03 -4.30 -18.40
C ILE A 178 -3.06 -5.63 -19.15
N HIS A 179 -2.66 -5.65 -20.43
CA HIS A 179 -2.59 -6.85 -21.24
C HIS A 179 -1.21 -7.53 -21.18
N ASP A 180 -0.19 -6.86 -20.62
CA ASP A 180 1.15 -7.43 -20.46
C ASP A 180 1.23 -8.40 -19.26
N VAL A 181 1.89 -9.54 -19.47
CA VAL A 181 1.97 -10.62 -18.48
C VAL A 181 2.83 -10.23 -17.27
N ILE A 182 3.89 -9.44 -17.48
CA ILE A 182 4.77 -8.99 -16.40
C ILE A 182 4.00 -8.02 -15.50
N ASP A 183 3.26 -7.08 -16.08
CA ASP A 183 2.42 -6.16 -15.33
C ASP A 183 1.29 -6.87 -14.59
N GLN A 184 0.67 -7.88 -15.22
CA GLN A 184 -0.34 -8.73 -14.60
C GLN A 184 0.17 -9.49 -13.36
N LEU A 185 1.38 -10.04 -13.43
CA LEU A 185 2.02 -10.74 -12.30
C LEU A 185 2.66 -9.78 -11.30
N GLY A 186 3.03 -8.57 -11.74
CA GLY A 186 3.75 -7.57 -10.97
C GLY A 186 2.83 -6.50 -10.38
N VAL A 187 2.59 -5.43 -11.13
CA VAL A 187 1.91 -4.23 -10.63
C VAL A 187 0.42 -4.46 -10.39
N LEU A 188 -0.26 -5.31 -11.17
CA LEU A 188 -1.68 -5.59 -10.95
C LEU A 188 -1.92 -6.50 -9.75
N HIS A 189 -1.00 -7.42 -9.45
CA HIS A 189 -0.94 -8.26 -8.24
C HIS A 189 -2.32 -8.76 -7.75
N GLN A 190 -3.16 -9.30 -8.65
CA GLN A 190 -4.53 -9.66 -8.28
C GLN A 190 -4.57 -10.89 -7.36
N PRO A 191 -5.50 -10.97 -6.39
CA PRO A 191 -6.54 -9.99 -6.06
C PRO A 191 -6.11 -8.90 -5.05
N PHE A 192 -4.83 -8.85 -4.69
CA PHE A 192 -4.30 -8.05 -3.59
C PHE A 192 -4.42 -6.54 -3.84
N HIS A 193 -3.99 -6.06 -5.01
CA HIS A 193 -4.17 -4.64 -5.34
C HIS A 193 -5.62 -4.38 -5.77
N ARG A 194 -6.37 -3.71 -4.92
CA ARG A 194 -7.75 -3.25 -5.15
C ARG A 194 -7.80 -2.10 -6.15
N PHE A 195 -6.74 -1.30 -6.19
CA PHE A 195 -6.51 -0.30 -7.21
C PHE A 195 -5.01 -0.12 -7.48
N VAL A 196 -4.67 0.48 -8.62
CA VAL A 196 -3.33 1.03 -8.88
C VAL A 196 -3.50 2.50 -9.25
N LEU A 197 -2.91 3.37 -8.45
CA LEU A 197 -3.19 4.79 -8.47
C LEU A 197 -2.60 5.46 -9.71
N SER A 198 -3.29 6.38 -10.36
CA SER A 198 -2.63 7.25 -11.35
C SER A 198 -1.86 8.37 -10.65
N ARG A 199 -0.71 8.78 -11.20
CA ARG A 199 0.08 9.88 -10.64
C ARG A 199 -0.74 11.17 -10.50
N LYS A 200 -1.66 11.43 -11.44
CA LYS A 200 -2.60 12.56 -11.38
C LYS A 200 -3.43 12.58 -10.09
N GLN A 201 -3.77 11.41 -9.55
CA GLN A 201 -4.54 11.28 -8.31
C GLN A 201 -3.65 11.18 -7.06
N ALA A 202 -2.33 11.10 -7.17
CA ALA A 202 -1.44 11.17 -6.01
C ALA A 202 -1.61 12.48 -5.22
N GLU A 203 -1.86 13.58 -5.94
CA GLU A 203 -2.07 14.89 -5.32
C GLU A 203 -3.36 14.99 -4.50
N THR A 204 -4.36 14.13 -4.74
CA THR A 204 -5.58 14.17 -3.93
C THR A 204 -5.33 13.57 -2.55
N PHE A 205 -4.42 12.60 -2.45
CA PHE A 205 -3.99 12.01 -1.19
C PHE A 205 -3.11 12.95 -0.36
N SER A 206 -2.38 13.87 -1.00
CA SER A 206 -1.51 14.81 -0.28
C SER A 206 -2.26 15.99 0.38
N ARG A 207 -3.56 16.17 0.07
CA ARG A 207 -4.39 17.30 0.53
C ARG A 207 -5.16 17.04 1.83
N LEU A 208 -4.83 15.98 2.59
CA LEU A 208 -5.49 15.71 3.87
C LEU A 208 -5.31 16.90 4.84
N PRO A 209 -6.40 17.39 5.46
CA PRO A 209 -6.36 18.62 6.25
C PRO A 209 -5.35 18.54 7.41
N GLY A 210 -4.51 19.57 7.55
CA GLY A 210 -3.69 19.80 8.75
C GLY A 210 -2.40 18.98 8.88
N LYS A 211 -1.99 18.20 7.87
CA LYS A 211 -0.76 17.38 7.91
C LYS A 211 0.02 17.45 6.59
N ARG A 212 1.34 17.25 6.66
CA ARG A 212 2.20 17.11 5.47
C ARG A 212 2.23 15.62 5.08
N CYS A 213 1.52 15.28 4.02
CA CYS A 213 1.59 13.96 3.39
C CYS A 213 2.57 14.05 2.20
N ALA A 214 3.54 13.15 2.17
CA ALA A 214 4.60 13.09 1.15
C ALA A 214 4.66 11.72 0.47
#